data_AF-A0A7C2DQ05-F1
#
_entry.id   AF-A0A7C2DQ05-F1
#
_cell.length_a   1.000
_cell.length_b   1.000
_cell.length_c   1.000
_cell.angle_alpha   90.00
_cell.angle_beta   90.00
_cell.angle_gamma   90.00
#
_symmetry.space_group_name_H-M   'P 1'
#
loop_
_entity.id
_entity.type
_entity.pdbx_description
1 polymer ?
#
loop_
_entity_poly.entity_id
_entity_poly.type
_entity_poly.pdbx_seq_one_letter_code
_entity_poly.pdbx_strand_id
1 'polypeptide(L)'
;MSTIRVSCVIPAYNEAATIAGVIRAARACRLVDEVVVVSDGSSDDTASRAARAGAHHVITLTQNGGKGRAVLEALRAARGEIILLLDGDLVGLRPAHLVELLGPVLQGRAEMAVAVFSDDRLHRLMRPLSGQRAIRRSLLCQADRIERTGFGLEMALDRVVRERGASTQRVTWQGVNHRSKREKYGTVAGLRLKMRASTDLARQAGRAIRPRRSPPMIIFLAHALVVLIAAAPIFLMHPSRASAQSVPPARMPAVGDRILVVVAHPDDEVIGAGGFIATARGRGVPVTVLVVTNGDSNRLAAAVIARKVRPQAGQLIEEGRVRQQETLEALARLGVPSSQVYFLGFPDRGLEAVMRSTAPFTSPYTRLRQADYPGVLEPGAPYTKQALVALAARIVQEVRPTLIITHAPFDRHGDHQAVASLVDTVRGAAPVYAFLVHAPAFPRPLRLARRDPLTVPVTLAIDPAWRWVRFDVAPEMEQAKQDALNAYRSQLSTPYLRLLLASFIRTNELFAVREP
;
A
#
# COMPACT_ATOMS: atom_id res chain seq x y z
N MET A 1 -23.10 -47.43 9.20
CA MET A 1 -22.89 -46.09 8.61
C MET A 1 -21.96 -45.32 9.54
N SER A 2 -20.79 -44.86 9.08
CA SER A 2 -19.91 -44.04 9.92
C SER A 2 -20.65 -42.77 10.32
N THR A 3 -20.83 -42.56 11.62
CA THR A 3 -21.42 -41.32 12.13
C THR A 3 -20.49 -40.17 11.80
N ILE A 4 -20.95 -39.23 10.97
CA ILE A 4 -20.16 -38.03 10.63
C ILE A 4 -19.97 -37.21 11.90
N ARG A 5 -18.71 -37.02 12.30
CA ARG A 5 -18.31 -36.27 13.50
C ARG A 5 -17.96 -34.82 13.16
N VAL A 6 -18.29 -33.92 14.09
CA VAL A 6 -18.02 -32.49 14.00
C VAL A 6 -17.04 -32.06 15.10
N SER A 7 -15.91 -31.50 14.69
CA SER A 7 -14.97 -30.83 15.60
C SER A 7 -15.16 -29.32 15.55
N CYS A 8 -15.52 -28.72 16.69
CA CYS A 8 -15.53 -27.27 16.85
C CYS A 8 -14.14 -26.77 17.20
N VAL A 9 -13.55 -25.96 16.34
CA VAL A 9 -12.21 -25.38 16.49
C VAL A 9 -12.33 -23.89 16.80
N ILE A 10 -11.74 -23.46 17.92
CA ILE A 10 -11.79 -22.08 18.42
C ILE A 10 -10.35 -21.56 18.63
N PRO A 11 -9.75 -20.87 17.65
CA PRO A 11 -8.52 -20.13 17.86
C PRO A 11 -8.80 -18.90 18.75
N ALA A 12 -7.99 -18.71 19.78
CA ALA A 12 -8.18 -17.65 20.76
C ALA A 12 -6.86 -16.95 21.10
N TYR A 13 -6.88 -15.61 21.10
CA TYR A 13 -5.78 -14.78 21.58
C TYR A 13 -6.34 -13.63 22.42
N ASN A 14 -6.04 -13.64 23.71
CA ASN A 14 -6.53 -12.68 24.70
C ASN A 14 -8.07 -12.53 24.69
N GLU A 15 -8.78 -13.65 24.87
CA GLU A 15 -10.25 -13.78 24.82
C GLU A 15 -10.87 -14.19 26.17
N ALA A 16 -10.18 -13.97 27.29
CA ALA A 16 -10.65 -14.41 28.61
C ALA A 16 -12.08 -13.95 28.94
N ALA A 17 -12.51 -12.80 28.41
CA ALA A 17 -13.83 -12.22 28.67
C ALA A 17 -14.99 -12.98 27.98
N THR A 18 -14.76 -13.63 26.85
CA THR A 18 -15.81 -14.13 25.94
C THR A 18 -15.72 -15.63 25.69
N ILE A 19 -14.53 -16.21 25.76
CA ILE A 19 -14.25 -17.59 25.34
C ILE A 19 -15.15 -18.62 26.03
N ALA A 20 -15.48 -18.42 27.31
CA ALA A 20 -16.34 -19.32 28.07
C ALA A 20 -17.80 -19.34 27.57
N GLY A 21 -18.29 -18.22 27.01
CA GLY A 21 -19.63 -18.17 26.40
C GLY A 21 -19.69 -18.98 25.11
N VAL A 22 -18.67 -18.83 24.26
CA VAL A 22 -18.56 -19.55 22.98
C VAL A 22 -18.47 -21.05 23.20
N ILE A 23 -17.61 -21.50 24.13
CA ILE A 23 -17.44 -22.93 24.44
C ILE A 23 -18.73 -23.54 24.99
N ARG A 24 -19.43 -22.86 25.90
CA ARG A 24 -20.70 -23.36 26.45
C ARG A 24 -21.76 -23.51 25.36
N ALA A 25 -21.87 -22.56 24.43
CA ALA A 25 -22.77 -22.67 23.29
C ALA A 25 -22.42 -23.86 22.37
N ALA A 26 -21.12 -24.08 22.12
CA ALA A 26 -20.65 -25.23 21.34
C ALA A 26 -20.94 -26.57 22.05
N ARG A 27 -20.65 -26.67 23.35
CA ARG A 27 -20.89 -27.88 24.17
C ARG A 27 -22.37 -28.23 24.32
N ALA A 28 -23.24 -27.22 24.32
CA ALA A 28 -24.69 -27.42 24.38
C ALA A 28 -25.30 -27.79 23.00
N CYS A 29 -24.55 -27.71 21.90
CA CYS A 29 -25.02 -28.13 20.59
C CYS A 29 -24.77 -29.64 20.40
N ARG A 30 -25.85 -30.43 20.30
CA ARG A 30 -25.79 -31.88 20.10
C ARG A 30 -25.10 -32.34 18.82
N LEU A 31 -24.93 -31.45 17.85
CA LEU A 31 -24.24 -31.72 16.59
C LEU A 31 -22.72 -31.53 16.69
N VAL A 32 -22.20 -31.06 17.83
CA VAL A 32 -20.76 -30.85 18.05
C VAL A 32 -20.23 -31.95 18.98
N ASP A 33 -19.41 -32.84 18.44
CA ASP A 33 -18.85 -33.97 19.19
C ASP A 33 -17.69 -33.56 20.08
N GLU A 34 -16.85 -32.64 19.60
CA GLU A 34 -15.70 -32.15 20.35
C GLU A 34 -15.45 -30.66 20.15
N VAL A 35 -14.76 -30.07 21.12
CA VAL A 35 -14.39 -28.64 21.14
C VAL A 35 -12.91 -28.55 21.42
N VAL A 36 -12.17 -28.05 20.45
CA VAL A 36 -10.72 -27.85 20.46
C VAL A 36 -10.45 -26.35 20.49
N VAL A 37 -9.83 -25.88 21.57
CA VAL A 37 -9.45 -24.48 21.75
C VAL A 37 -7.94 -24.38 21.62
N VAL A 38 -7.46 -23.40 20.85
CA VAL A 38 -6.03 -23.09 20.76
C VAL A 38 -5.80 -21.68 21.29
N SER A 39 -5.16 -21.58 22.46
CA SER A 39 -4.68 -20.33 23.03
C SER A 39 -3.36 -19.94 22.36
N ASP A 40 -3.42 -19.03 21.40
CA ASP A 40 -2.31 -18.64 20.51
C ASP A 40 -1.37 -17.61 21.16
N GLY A 41 -0.65 -18.00 22.21
CA GLY A 41 0.26 -17.12 22.93
C GLY A 41 -0.44 -16.08 23.81
N SER A 42 -1.65 -16.36 24.30
CA SER A 42 -2.40 -15.44 25.16
C SER A 42 -1.65 -15.14 26.46
N SER A 43 -1.71 -13.88 26.89
CA SER A 43 -1.14 -13.40 28.16
C SER A 43 -2.17 -13.25 29.29
N ASP A 44 -3.44 -13.58 29.01
CA ASP A 44 -4.54 -13.54 29.97
C ASP A 44 -5.04 -14.96 30.32
N ASP A 45 -6.13 -15.03 31.10
CA ASP A 45 -6.77 -16.27 31.54
C ASP A 45 -7.50 -17.07 30.43
N THR A 46 -7.24 -16.81 29.14
CA THR A 46 -7.95 -17.48 28.03
C THR A 46 -7.92 -19.00 28.15
N ALA A 47 -6.73 -19.59 28.35
CA ALA A 47 -6.57 -21.04 28.42
C ALA A 47 -7.27 -21.65 29.66
N SER A 48 -7.10 -21.03 30.82
CA SER A 48 -7.70 -21.52 32.07
C SER A 48 -9.23 -21.45 32.02
N ARG A 49 -9.79 -20.38 31.45
CA ARG A 49 -11.23 -20.21 31.26
C ARG A 49 -11.80 -21.15 30.20
N ALA A 50 -11.03 -21.46 29.15
CA ALA A 50 -11.43 -22.44 28.16
C ALA A 50 -11.57 -23.85 28.76
N ALA A 51 -10.61 -24.26 29.58
CA ALA A 51 -10.64 -25.55 30.28
C ALA A 51 -11.85 -25.63 31.24
N ARG A 52 -12.05 -24.60 32.08
CA ARG A 52 -13.19 -24.53 33.02
C ARG A 52 -14.55 -24.50 32.31
N ALA A 53 -14.63 -23.94 31.11
CA ALA A 53 -15.86 -23.92 30.31
C ALA A 53 -16.19 -25.28 29.66
N GLY A 54 -15.31 -26.28 29.80
CA GLY A 54 -15.54 -27.64 29.33
C GLY A 54 -15.11 -27.90 27.88
N ALA A 55 -14.08 -27.18 27.38
CA ALA A 55 -13.42 -27.57 26.14
C ALA A 55 -12.76 -28.96 26.31
N HIS A 56 -12.84 -29.82 25.29
CA HIS A 56 -12.27 -31.17 25.35
C HIS A 56 -10.75 -31.13 25.23
N HIS A 57 -10.26 -30.21 24.41
CA HIS A 57 -8.84 -29.99 24.19
C HIS A 57 -8.55 -28.50 24.31
N VAL A 58 -7.54 -28.15 25.11
CA VAL A 58 -6.99 -26.79 25.21
C VAL A 58 -5.51 -26.87 24.91
N ILE A 59 -5.10 -26.34 23.76
CA ILE A 59 -3.72 -26.30 23.30
C ILE A 59 -3.20 -24.89 23.53
N THR A 60 -2.08 -24.75 24.24
CA THR A 60 -1.46 -23.43 24.49
C THR A 60 -0.17 -23.31 23.70
N LEU A 61 -0.07 -22.29 22.86
CA LEU A 61 1.14 -21.96 22.11
C LEU A 61 1.95 -20.91 22.89
N THR A 62 3.27 -21.00 22.81
CA THR A 62 4.19 -20.10 23.55
C THR A 62 4.29 -18.71 22.94
N GLN A 63 3.96 -18.55 21.66
CA GLN A 63 4.01 -17.28 20.94
C GLN A 63 2.85 -17.19 19.96
N ASN A 64 2.29 -15.99 19.82
CA ASN A 64 1.22 -15.71 18.87
C ASN A 64 1.72 -15.87 17.42
N GLY A 65 1.14 -16.82 16.68
CA GLY A 65 1.42 -17.06 15.26
C GLY A 65 0.25 -16.74 14.33
N GLY A 66 -0.86 -16.22 14.87
CA GLY A 66 -2.05 -15.84 14.14
C GLY A 66 -3.04 -16.99 13.92
N LYS A 67 -4.26 -16.62 13.52
CA LYS A 67 -5.42 -17.53 13.42
C LYS A 67 -5.16 -18.77 12.54
N GLY A 68 -4.45 -18.62 11.42
CA GLY A 68 -4.13 -19.74 10.53
C GLY A 68 -3.30 -20.84 11.21
N ARG A 69 -2.24 -20.44 11.93
CA ARG A 69 -1.40 -21.37 12.72
C ARG A 69 -2.24 -22.04 13.81
N ALA A 70 -3.02 -21.26 14.56
CA ALA A 70 -3.85 -21.78 15.64
C ALA A 70 -4.87 -22.81 15.12
N VAL A 71 -5.49 -22.57 13.95
CA VAL A 71 -6.39 -23.54 13.32
C VAL A 71 -5.64 -24.81 12.90
N LEU A 72 -4.46 -24.70 12.31
CA LEU A 72 -3.67 -25.88 11.91
C LEU A 72 -3.26 -26.74 13.10
N GLU A 73 -2.84 -26.12 14.21
CA GLU A 73 -2.56 -26.85 15.45
C GLU A 73 -3.83 -27.54 15.98
N ALA A 74 -4.99 -26.88 15.91
CA ALA A 74 -6.25 -27.47 16.31
C ALA A 74 -6.61 -28.70 15.45
N LEU A 75 -6.35 -28.67 14.14
CA LEU A 75 -6.67 -29.77 13.22
C LEU A 75 -5.85 -31.02 13.46
N ARG A 76 -4.68 -30.91 14.10
CA ARG A 76 -3.88 -32.06 14.54
C ARG A 76 -4.56 -32.82 15.67
N ALA A 77 -5.30 -32.13 16.53
CA ALA A 77 -6.09 -32.73 17.61
C ALA A 77 -7.53 -33.08 17.19
N ALA A 78 -8.09 -32.37 16.20
CA ALA A 78 -9.45 -32.59 15.71
C ALA A 78 -9.61 -33.93 14.97
N ARG A 79 -10.70 -34.62 15.24
CA ARG A 79 -11.04 -35.96 14.74
C ARG A 79 -12.26 -35.99 13.81
N GLY A 80 -13.05 -34.92 13.75
CA GLY A 80 -14.27 -34.84 12.96
C GLY A 80 -14.03 -34.72 11.46
N GLU A 81 -14.91 -35.31 10.65
CA GLU A 81 -14.90 -35.09 9.20
C GLU A 81 -15.43 -33.72 8.80
N ILE A 82 -16.17 -33.05 9.69
CA ILE A 82 -16.60 -31.65 9.53
C ILE A 82 -15.93 -30.80 10.60
N ILE A 83 -15.36 -29.68 10.17
CA ILE A 83 -14.75 -28.68 11.05
C ILE A 83 -15.70 -27.49 11.17
N LEU A 84 -16.09 -27.17 12.39
CA LEU A 84 -16.81 -25.94 12.74
C LEU A 84 -15.81 -24.92 13.29
N LEU A 85 -15.51 -23.90 12.52
CA LEU A 85 -14.66 -22.79 12.94
C LEU A 85 -15.52 -21.73 13.64
N LEU A 86 -15.12 -21.31 14.85
CA LEU A 86 -15.73 -20.19 15.58
C LEU A 86 -14.64 -19.23 16.09
N ASP A 87 -15.00 -17.96 16.24
CA ASP A 87 -14.10 -16.98 16.87
C ASP A 87 -14.33 -16.96 18.40
N GLY A 88 -13.26 -16.72 19.16
CA GLY A 88 -13.32 -16.69 20.63
C GLY A 88 -13.99 -15.45 21.24
N ASP A 89 -14.32 -14.44 20.43
CA ASP A 89 -14.88 -13.13 20.83
C ASP A 89 -16.37 -12.94 20.51
N LEU A 90 -17.08 -14.03 20.22
CA LEU A 90 -18.51 -14.00 19.93
C LEU A 90 -19.35 -13.77 21.21
N VAL A 91 -20.31 -12.86 21.11
CA VAL A 91 -21.30 -12.51 22.14
C VAL A 91 -22.69 -12.82 21.59
N GLY A 92 -23.54 -13.46 22.40
CA GLY A 92 -24.91 -13.84 22.00
C GLY A 92 -25.00 -15.14 21.18
N LEU A 93 -23.91 -15.91 21.06
CA LEU A 93 -23.91 -17.20 20.38
C LEU A 93 -24.79 -18.22 21.14
N ARG A 94 -25.69 -18.91 20.42
CA ARG A 94 -26.61 -19.92 20.94
C ARG A 94 -26.46 -21.23 20.16
N PRO A 95 -26.78 -22.40 20.75
CA PRO A 95 -26.71 -23.69 20.05
C PRO A 95 -27.49 -23.74 18.74
N ALA A 96 -28.65 -23.06 18.67
CA ALA A 96 -29.45 -22.97 17.45
C ALA A 96 -28.68 -22.39 16.26
N HIS A 97 -27.84 -21.37 16.48
CA HIS A 97 -27.00 -20.77 15.44
C HIS A 97 -26.01 -21.81 14.86
N LEU A 98 -25.47 -22.68 15.71
CA LEU A 98 -24.55 -23.74 15.26
C LEU A 98 -25.29 -24.81 14.44
N VAL A 99 -26.53 -25.15 14.82
CA VAL A 99 -27.39 -26.05 14.04
C VAL A 99 -27.65 -25.49 12.65
N GLU A 100 -27.99 -24.20 12.55
CA GLU A 100 -28.21 -23.53 11.27
C GLU A 100 -26.96 -23.56 10.38
N LEU A 101 -25.79 -23.32 10.95
CA LEU A 101 -24.52 -23.29 10.21
C LEU A 101 -24.06 -24.68 9.77
N LEU A 102 -24.25 -25.71 10.60
CA LEU A 102 -23.85 -27.08 10.31
C LEU A 102 -24.80 -27.78 9.32
N GLY A 103 -26.09 -27.43 9.35
CA GLY A 103 -27.15 -28.08 8.58
C GLY A 103 -26.83 -28.29 7.09
N PRO A 104 -26.40 -27.25 6.34
CA PRO A 104 -26.05 -27.41 4.93
C PRO A 104 -24.95 -28.44 4.65
N VAL A 105 -23.94 -28.52 5.52
CA VAL A 105 -22.79 -29.41 5.31
C VAL A 105 -23.11 -30.85 5.72
N LEU A 106 -23.79 -31.02 6.86
CA LEU A 106 -24.25 -32.33 7.34
C LEU A 106 -25.25 -32.99 6.38
N GLN A 107 -26.12 -32.19 5.75
CA GLN A 107 -27.13 -32.67 4.80
C GLN A 107 -26.56 -32.83 3.37
N GLY A 108 -25.27 -32.60 3.16
CA GLY A 108 -24.64 -32.71 1.83
C GLY A 108 -25.08 -31.66 0.81
N ARG A 109 -25.78 -30.59 1.24
CA ARG A 109 -26.23 -29.49 0.37
C ARG A 109 -25.11 -28.50 0.05
N ALA A 110 -24.07 -28.46 0.88
CA ALA A 110 -22.88 -27.66 0.67
C ALA A 110 -21.63 -28.38 1.20
N GLU A 111 -20.47 -28.12 0.63
CA GLU A 111 -19.18 -28.57 1.19
C GLU A 111 -18.62 -27.58 2.22
N MET A 112 -19.09 -26.33 2.16
CA MET A 112 -18.82 -25.30 3.16
C MET A 112 -20.07 -24.43 3.40
N ALA A 113 -20.36 -24.11 4.66
CA ALA A 113 -21.33 -23.10 5.05
C ALA A 113 -20.66 -21.95 5.80
N VAL A 114 -21.17 -20.73 5.62
CA VAL A 114 -20.62 -19.50 6.21
C VAL A 114 -21.71 -18.71 6.92
N ALA A 115 -21.50 -18.36 8.19
CA ALA A 115 -22.46 -17.53 8.93
C ALA A 115 -22.29 -16.04 8.64
N VAL A 116 -23.41 -15.32 8.57
CA VAL A 116 -23.50 -13.88 8.31
C VAL A 116 -24.43 -13.25 9.36
N PHE A 117 -24.02 -12.16 10.00
CA PHE A 117 -24.81 -11.52 11.06
C PHE A 117 -25.87 -10.58 10.48
N SER A 118 -27.09 -10.60 11.04
CA SER A 118 -28.26 -9.87 10.52
C SER A 118 -28.32 -8.39 10.92
N ASP A 119 -27.94 -8.10 12.17
CA ASP A 119 -27.95 -6.78 12.79
C ASP A 119 -26.67 -6.04 12.46
N ASP A 120 -26.50 -5.78 11.17
CA ASP A 120 -25.78 -4.61 10.73
C ASP A 120 -25.80 -4.52 9.20
N ARG A 121 -26.49 -3.50 8.68
CA ARG A 121 -26.36 -3.11 7.27
C ARG A 121 -24.95 -2.54 7.00
N LEU A 122 -24.24 -2.10 8.05
CA LEU A 122 -22.90 -1.52 8.01
C LEU A 122 -21.77 -2.58 8.11
N HIS A 123 -21.89 -3.58 9.00
CA HIS A 123 -20.92 -4.70 9.09
C HIS A 123 -20.86 -5.56 7.82
N ARG A 124 -21.97 -5.76 7.08
CA ARG A 124 -21.97 -6.46 5.79
C ARG A 124 -21.07 -5.80 4.73
N LEU A 125 -20.89 -4.48 4.82
CA LEU A 125 -20.08 -3.69 3.89
C LEU A 125 -18.59 -3.62 4.30
N MET A 126 -18.30 -3.80 5.59
CA MET A 126 -16.97 -3.54 6.17
C MET A 126 -16.11 -4.79 6.42
N ARG A 127 -16.66 -6.01 6.34
CA ARG A 127 -15.89 -7.26 6.49
C ARG A 127 -16.46 -8.39 5.60
N PRO A 128 -15.90 -8.67 4.41
CA PRO A 128 -16.41 -9.74 3.54
C PRO A 128 -16.01 -11.16 3.96
N LEU A 129 -15.29 -11.33 5.09
CA LEU A 129 -14.72 -12.60 5.54
C LEU A 129 -15.23 -12.92 6.94
N SER A 130 -16.28 -13.74 7.02
CA SER A 130 -16.76 -14.30 8.29
C SER A 130 -15.86 -15.46 8.72
N GLY A 131 -15.43 -15.43 9.99
CA GLY A 131 -14.61 -16.47 10.61
C GLY A 131 -15.41 -17.72 11.00
N GLN A 132 -16.74 -17.64 10.98
CA GLN A 132 -17.65 -18.69 11.41
C GLN A 132 -18.07 -19.55 10.22
N ARG A 133 -17.53 -20.78 10.17
CA ARG A 133 -17.70 -21.66 9.00
C ARG A 133 -17.87 -23.11 9.44
N ALA A 134 -18.75 -23.83 8.77
CA ALA A 134 -18.75 -25.30 8.77
C ALA A 134 -18.13 -25.76 7.45
N ILE A 135 -17.17 -26.69 7.48
CA ILE A 135 -16.46 -27.11 6.27
C ILE A 135 -16.03 -28.58 6.38
N ARG A 136 -16.08 -29.32 5.27
CA ARG A 136 -15.50 -30.67 5.22
C ARG A 136 -13.99 -30.61 5.43
N ARG A 137 -13.47 -31.47 6.33
CA ARG A 137 -12.04 -31.56 6.65
C ARG A 137 -11.19 -31.77 5.40
N SER A 138 -11.64 -32.62 4.48
CA SER A 138 -10.94 -32.89 3.21
C SER A 138 -10.73 -31.63 2.37
N LEU A 139 -11.72 -30.72 2.34
CA LEU A 139 -11.63 -29.45 1.63
C LEU A 139 -10.71 -28.46 2.35
N LEU A 140 -10.74 -28.45 3.69
CA LEU A 140 -9.92 -27.57 4.51
C LEU A 140 -8.43 -27.96 4.46
N CYS A 141 -8.10 -29.25 4.47
CA CYS A 141 -6.71 -29.74 4.40
C CYS A 141 -6.03 -29.50 3.05
N GLN A 142 -6.80 -29.24 1.98
CA GLN A 142 -6.28 -28.92 0.64
C GLN A 142 -5.94 -27.43 0.47
N ALA A 143 -6.13 -26.61 1.49
CA ALA A 143 -5.64 -25.25 1.49
C ALA A 143 -4.13 -25.26 1.75
N ASP A 144 -3.34 -25.54 0.72
CA ASP A 144 -1.87 -25.73 0.70
C ASP A 144 -1.04 -24.55 1.26
N ARG A 145 -1.67 -23.50 1.79
CA ARG A 145 -1.03 -22.26 2.27
C ARG A 145 -1.68 -21.64 3.51
N ILE A 146 -2.37 -22.41 4.37
CA ILE A 146 -2.94 -21.86 5.61
C ILE A 146 -1.84 -21.22 6.52
N GLU A 147 -0.60 -21.71 6.44
CA GLU A 147 0.49 -21.35 7.36
C GLU A 147 1.09 -19.94 7.24
N ARG A 148 0.81 -19.15 6.19
CA ARG A 148 1.66 -17.98 5.88
C ARG A 148 1.13 -16.58 6.18
N THR A 149 -0.07 -16.39 6.73
CA THR A 149 -0.57 -15.02 7.03
C THR A 149 -1.59 -14.97 8.16
N GLY A 150 -1.42 -14.05 9.11
CA GLY A 150 -2.29 -13.87 10.29
C GLY A 150 -3.74 -13.45 10.04
N PHE A 151 -4.14 -13.17 8.79
CA PHE A 151 -5.51 -12.83 8.38
C PHE A 151 -5.97 -13.52 7.06
N GLY A 152 -5.25 -14.54 6.59
CA GLY A 152 -5.47 -15.15 5.28
C GLY A 152 -6.25 -16.47 5.25
N LEU A 153 -6.72 -16.97 6.39
CA LEU A 153 -7.40 -18.28 6.47
C LEU A 153 -8.71 -18.27 5.68
N GLU A 154 -9.60 -17.32 5.96
CA GLU A 154 -10.91 -17.20 5.31
C GLU A 154 -10.77 -17.01 3.79
N MET A 155 -9.73 -16.27 3.38
CA MET A 155 -9.40 -16.04 1.97
C MET A 155 -8.84 -17.27 1.27
N ALA A 156 -8.00 -18.03 1.96
CA ALA A 156 -7.48 -19.30 1.45
C ALA A 156 -8.63 -20.30 1.26
N LEU A 157 -9.54 -20.37 2.22
CA LEU A 157 -10.74 -21.22 2.13
C LEU A 157 -11.65 -20.80 0.97
N ASP A 158 -11.93 -19.50 0.81
CA ASP A 158 -12.74 -19.00 -0.31
C ASP A 158 -12.09 -19.23 -1.68
N ARG A 159 -10.76 -19.24 -1.74
CA ARG A 159 -10.01 -19.57 -2.96
C ARG A 159 -10.11 -21.06 -3.29
N VAL A 160 -9.84 -21.93 -2.33
CA VAL A 160 -9.88 -23.39 -2.53
C VAL A 160 -11.27 -23.84 -2.96
N VAL A 161 -12.31 -23.31 -2.31
CA VAL A 161 -13.69 -23.54 -2.71
C VAL A 161 -13.94 -23.16 -4.16
N ARG A 162 -13.45 -22.00 -4.60
CA ARG A 162 -13.62 -21.51 -5.98
C ARG A 162 -12.85 -22.34 -7.00
N GLU A 163 -11.60 -22.68 -6.69
CA GLU A 163 -10.73 -23.48 -7.56
C GLU A 163 -11.23 -24.91 -7.73
N ARG A 164 -11.88 -25.47 -6.70
CA ARG A 164 -12.47 -26.81 -6.72
C ARG A 164 -13.92 -26.83 -7.23
N GLY A 165 -14.54 -25.67 -7.45
CA GLY A 165 -15.97 -25.59 -7.74
C GLY A 165 -16.85 -26.12 -6.60
N ALA A 166 -16.36 -26.07 -5.36
CA ALA A 166 -17.04 -26.63 -4.20
C ALA A 166 -18.31 -25.83 -3.86
N SER A 167 -19.35 -26.53 -3.42
CA SER A 167 -20.64 -25.91 -3.10
C SER A 167 -20.59 -25.12 -1.78
N THR A 168 -21.11 -23.89 -1.77
CA THR A 168 -21.18 -23.05 -0.56
C THR A 168 -22.56 -22.51 -0.25
N GLN A 169 -22.92 -22.48 1.03
CA GLN A 169 -24.16 -21.87 1.50
C GLN A 169 -23.92 -20.81 2.58
N ARG A 170 -24.68 -19.71 2.52
CA ARG A 170 -24.67 -18.68 3.57
C ARG A 170 -25.85 -18.89 4.52
N VAL A 171 -25.61 -18.67 5.80
CA VAL A 171 -26.59 -18.79 6.88
C VAL A 171 -26.61 -17.48 7.65
N THR A 172 -27.79 -16.92 7.94
CA THR A 172 -27.91 -15.63 8.61
C THR A 172 -28.17 -15.82 10.10
N TRP A 173 -27.29 -15.34 10.98
CA TRP A 173 -27.44 -15.35 12.44
C TRP A 173 -28.01 -14.03 12.97
N GLN A 174 -28.96 -14.12 13.89
CA GLN A 174 -29.61 -12.99 14.54
C GLN A 174 -29.15 -12.84 15.99
N GLY A 175 -28.88 -11.61 16.44
CA GLY A 175 -28.51 -11.34 17.84
C GLY A 175 -27.14 -11.87 18.29
N VAL A 176 -26.23 -12.19 17.35
CA VAL A 176 -24.83 -12.53 17.65
C VAL A 176 -23.94 -11.38 17.19
N ASN A 177 -23.03 -10.92 18.05
CA ASN A 177 -22.09 -9.83 17.77
C ASN A 177 -20.67 -10.22 18.18
N HIS A 178 -19.68 -9.42 17.76
CA HIS A 178 -18.30 -9.55 18.24
C HIS A 178 -18.01 -8.41 19.24
N ARG A 179 -17.15 -8.66 20.23
CA ARG A 179 -16.64 -7.57 21.09
C ARG A 179 -15.85 -6.55 20.24
N SER A 180 -16.02 -5.25 20.48
CA SER A 180 -15.40 -4.23 19.63
C SER A 180 -13.88 -4.14 19.84
N LYS A 181 -13.11 -3.90 18.78
CA LYS A 181 -11.63 -3.79 18.86
C LYS A 181 -11.13 -2.63 19.76
N ARG A 182 -11.97 -1.64 20.08
CA ARG A 182 -11.65 -0.57 21.05
C ARG A 182 -11.62 -1.08 22.49
N GLU A 183 -12.47 -2.05 22.81
CA GLU A 183 -12.57 -2.66 24.15
C GLU A 183 -11.53 -3.76 24.39
N LYS A 184 -10.83 -4.19 23.32
CA LYS A 184 -9.88 -5.33 23.36
C LYS A 184 -8.40 -4.92 23.47
N TYR A 185 -8.01 -3.76 22.96
CA TYR A 185 -6.58 -3.38 22.85
C TYR A 185 -6.28 -1.92 23.24
N GLY A 186 -7.27 -1.18 23.74
CA GLY A 186 -7.15 0.27 23.92
C GLY A 186 -7.01 1.03 22.59
N THR A 187 -7.13 2.36 22.67
CA THR A 187 -7.35 3.26 21.52
C THR A 187 -6.20 3.27 20.51
N VAL A 188 -4.97 3.01 20.95
CA VAL A 188 -3.75 3.20 20.14
C VAL A 188 -3.32 1.92 19.41
N ALA A 189 -3.41 0.75 20.06
CA ALA A 189 -3.04 -0.52 19.44
C ALA A 189 -4.12 -1.03 18.45
N GLY A 190 -5.40 -0.72 18.70
CA GLY A 190 -6.50 -1.02 17.77
C GLY A 190 -6.41 -0.28 16.42
N LEU A 191 -5.73 0.88 16.38
CA LEU A 191 -5.53 1.67 15.18
C LEU A 191 -4.43 1.07 14.27
N ARG A 192 -3.33 0.61 14.85
CA ARG A 192 -2.23 -0.07 14.11
C ARG A 192 -2.67 -1.36 13.43
N LEU A 193 -3.55 -2.14 14.08
CA LEU A 193 -4.12 -3.36 13.51
C LEU A 193 -5.17 -3.09 12.42
N LYS A 194 -5.91 -1.98 12.50
CA LYS A 194 -6.79 -1.53 11.40
C LYS A 194 -5.98 -1.15 10.16
N MET A 195 -4.88 -0.41 10.34
CA MET A 195 -4.00 0.01 9.25
C MET A 195 -3.39 -1.19 8.48
N ARG A 196 -2.99 -2.26 9.18
CA ARG A 196 -2.47 -3.49 8.54
C ARG A 196 -3.54 -4.28 7.77
N ALA A 197 -4.76 -4.35 8.27
CA ALA A 197 -5.86 -5.04 7.57
C ALA A 197 -6.33 -4.26 6.32
N SER A 198 -6.29 -2.94 6.37
CA SER A 198 -6.66 -2.06 5.24
C SER A 198 -5.65 -2.13 4.08
N THR A 199 -4.36 -2.29 4.38
CA THR A 199 -3.31 -2.42 3.35
C THR A 199 -3.37 -3.74 2.59
N ASP A 200 -3.81 -4.82 3.24
CA ASP A 200 -3.94 -6.13 2.58
C ASP A 200 -5.21 -6.25 1.74
N LEU A 201 -6.32 -5.59 2.14
CA LEU A 201 -7.54 -5.50 1.32
C LEU A 201 -7.32 -4.69 0.04
N ALA A 202 -6.55 -3.60 0.12
CA ALA A 202 -6.23 -2.75 -1.02
C ALA A 202 -5.36 -3.46 -2.08
N ARG A 203 -4.51 -4.42 -1.65
CA ARG A 203 -3.67 -5.21 -2.56
C ARG A 203 -4.45 -6.22 -3.41
N GLN A 204 -5.65 -6.63 -3.00
CA GLN A 204 -6.43 -7.65 -3.71
C GLN A 204 -7.60 -7.11 -4.53
N ALA A 205 -8.06 -5.88 -4.29
CA ALA A 205 -9.09 -5.23 -5.11
C ALA A 205 -8.67 -4.97 -6.58
N GLY A 206 -7.41 -5.23 -6.94
CA GLY A 206 -6.85 -4.99 -8.26
C GLY A 206 -7.25 -5.97 -9.38
N ARG A 207 -7.99 -7.06 -9.12
CA ARG A 207 -8.38 -7.99 -10.18
C ARG A 207 -9.83 -8.47 -10.10
N ALA A 208 -10.55 -8.18 -11.19
CA ALA A 208 -11.88 -8.62 -11.60
C ALA A 208 -13.09 -7.80 -11.11
N ILE A 209 -13.50 -6.80 -11.91
CA ILE A 209 -14.89 -6.32 -11.96
C ILE A 209 -15.34 -6.20 -13.43
N ARG A 210 -16.43 -6.89 -13.78
CA ARG A 210 -17.55 -6.29 -14.51
C ARG A 210 -18.82 -6.37 -13.64
N PRO A 211 -19.76 -5.42 -13.77
CA PRO A 211 -20.55 -4.95 -12.63
C PRO A 211 -22.01 -5.40 -12.67
N ARG A 212 -22.68 -5.47 -11.50
CA ARG A 212 -24.07 -4.99 -11.38
C ARG A 212 -24.54 -4.73 -9.94
N ARG A 213 -25.06 -3.50 -9.79
CA ARG A 213 -25.98 -2.89 -8.80
C ARG A 213 -25.47 -2.61 -7.37
N SER A 214 -25.09 -1.34 -7.17
CA SER A 214 -24.60 -0.66 -5.98
C SER A 214 -25.73 -0.15 -5.05
N PRO A 215 -25.50 -0.01 -3.72
CA PRO A 215 -26.34 0.81 -2.82
C PRO A 215 -26.13 2.32 -3.11
N PRO A 216 -26.98 3.24 -2.62
CA PRO A 216 -27.07 4.59 -3.18
C PRO A 216 -25.79 5.36 -2.95
N MET A 217 -25.12 5.66 -4.06
CA MET A 217 -23.88 6.43 -4.23
C MET A 217 -23.84 7.73 -3.40
N ILE A 218 -25.01 8.26 -3.04
CA ILE A 218 -25.23 9.50 -2.29
C ILE A 218 -24.66 9.46 -0.87
N ILE A 219 -24.78 8.35 -0.12
CA ILE A 219 -24.34 8.31 1.30
C ILE A 219 -22.81 8.20 1.39
N PHE A 220 -22.19 7.47 0.46
CA PHE A 220 -20.73 7.38 0.36
C PHE A 220 -20.12 8.70 -0.12
N LEU A 221 -20.74 9.34 -1.11
CA LEU A 221 -20.37 10.70 -1.52
C LEU A 221 -20.50 11.68 -0.36
N ALA A 222 -21.55 11.61 0.45
CA ALA A 222 -21.76 12.51 1.59
C ALA A 222 -20.69 12.34 2.68
N HIS A 223 -20.31 11.11 3.04
CA HIS A 223 -19.23 10.89 4.03
C HIS A 223 -17.85 11.23 3.48
N ALA A 224 -17.57 10.86 2.23
CA ALA A 224 -16.33 11.27 1.56
C ALA A 224 -16.27 12.80 1.49
N LEU A 225 -17.37 13.48 1.19
CA LEU A 225 -17.51 14.93 1.15
C LEU A 225 -17.32 15.56 2.54
N VAL A 226 -17.88 15.00 3.61
CA VAL A 226 -17.66 15.51 4.99
C VAL A 226 -16.20 15.39 5.41
N VAL A 227 -15.53 14.27 5.11
CA VAL A 227 -14.09 14.12 5.38
C VAL A 227 -13.26 15.06 4.49
N LEU A 228 -13.67 15.24 3.23
CA LEU A 228 -13.03 16.20 2.32
C LEU A 228 -13.19 17.63 2.83
N ILE A 229 -14.39 18.02 3.31
CA ILE A 229 -14.68 19.33 3.90
C ILE A 229 -13.92 19.53 5.21
N ALA A 230 -13.78 18.50 6.06
CA ALA A 230 -13.04 18.60 7.32
C ALA A 230 -11.51 18.64 7.12
N ALA A 231 -10.98 17.98 6.09
CA ALA A 231 -9.55 17.98 5.75
C ALA A 231 -9.15 19.12 4.80
N ALA A 232 -10.09 19.65 4.00
CA ALA A 232 -9.86 20.73 3.04
C ALA A 232 -9.24 21.99 3.65
N PRO A 233 -9.61 22.46 4.85
CA PRO A 233 -8.98 23.61 5.48
C PRO A 233 -7.48 23.44 5.62
N ILE A 234 -6.99 22.24 5.98
CA ILE A 234 -5.55 21.96 6.15
C ILE A 234 -4.80 22.08 4.82
N PHE A 235 -5.43 21.68 3.71
CA PHE A 235 -4.87 21.83 2.35
C PHE A 235 -5.05 23.23 1.76
N LEU A 236 -5.80 24.12 2.42
CA LEU A 236 -6.00 25.52 2.03
C LEU A 236 -5.22 26.49 2.93
N MET A 237 -4.76 26.04 4.10
CA MET A 237 -3.94 26.83 5.02
C MET A 237 -2.61 27.21 4.38
N HIS A 238 -2.30 28.51 4.46
CA HIS A 238 -1.01 29.05 4.05
C HIS A 238 0.07 28.67 5.07
N PRO A 239 1.25 28.22 4.62
CA PRO A 239 2.36 27.88 5.51
C PRO A 239 2.97 29.13 6.18
N SER A 240 3.45 28.96 7.41
CA SER A 240 4.12 30.05 8.14
C SER A 240 5.50 30.35 7.54
N ARG A 241 5.72 31.60 7.12
CA ARG A 241 7.03 32.07 6.64
C ARG A 241 8.12 31.95 7.70
N ALA A 242 7.80 32.26 8.96
CA ALA A 242 8.73 32.11 10.08
C ALA A 242 9.16 30.64 10.27
N SER A 243 8.23 29.69 10.13
CA SER A 243 8.54 28.25 10.19
C SER A 243 9.39 27.76 9.03
N ALA A 244 9.30 28.38 7.85
CA ALA A 244 10.18 28.05 6.74
C ALA A 244 11.58 28.64 6.95
N GLN A 245 11.66 29.87 7.47
CA GLN A 245 12.93 30.55 7.75
C GLN A 245 13.73 29.91 8.90
N SER A 246 13.08 29.17 9.80
CA SER A 246 13.78 28.39 10.84
C SER A 246 14.51 27.16 10.28
N VAL A 247 14.24 26.76 9.02
CA VAL A 247 14.99 25.70 8.34
C VAL A 247 16.29 26.28 7.77
N PRO A 248 17.46 25.71 8.12
CA PRO A 248 18.75 26.21 7.64
C PRO A 248 18.83 26.27 6.10
N PRO A 249 19.53 27.25 5.51
CA PRO A 249 19.69 27.32 4.07
C PRO A 249 20.53 26.14 3.55
N ALA A 250 20.16 25.66 2.37
CA ALA A 250 20.90 24.67 1.60
C ALA A 250 22.17 25.30 0.99
N ARG A 251 23.19 24.48 0.74
CA ARG A 251 24.39 24.92 0.01
C ARG A 251 24.01 25.34 -1.41
N MET A 252 24.56 26.46 -1.88
CA MET A 252 24.43 26.86 -3.29
C MET A 252 25.28 25.97 -4.20
N PRO A 253 24.80 25.65 -5.41
CA PRO A 253 25.63 25.07 -6.46
C PRO A 253 26.89 25.92 -6.69
N ALA A 254 28.06 25.30 -6.59
CA ALA A 254 29.34 25.94 -6.75
C ALA A 254 30.04 25.50 -8.06
N VAL A 255 30.92 26.35 -8.57
CA VAL A 255 31.76 26.00 -9.73
C VAL A 255 32.59 24.77 -9.37
N GLY A 256 32.55 23.75 -10.22
CA GLY A 256 33.20 22.44 -9.99
C GLY A 256 32.25 21.35 -9.47
N ASP A 257 31.03 21.70 -9.05
CA ASP A 257 30.02 20.70 -8.74
C ASP A 257 29.61 19.90 -9.98
N ARG A 258 29.24 18.64 -9.76
CA ARG A 258 28.60 17.75 -10.74
C ARG A 258 27.35 17.21 -10.10
N ILE A 259 26.20 17.72 -10.54
CA ILE A 259 24.91 17.40 -9.91
C ILE A 259 24.27 16.26 -10.69
N LEU A 260 23.89 15.19 -9.98
CA LEU A 260 23.06 14.13 -10.53
C LEU A 260 21.69 14.15 -9.87
N VAL A 261 20.63 14.36 -10.66
CA VAL A 261 19.25 14.29 -10.21
C VAL A 261 18.71 12.91 -10.59
N VAL A 262 18.31 12.09 -9.62
CA VAL A 262 17.76 10.74 -9.86
C VAL A 262 16.31 10.69 -9.38
N VAL A 263 15.38 10.46 -10.30
CA VAL A 263 13.94 10.48 -9.99
C VAL A 263 13.19 9.27 -10.54
N ALA A 264 12.06 8.97 -9.91
CA ALA A 264 11.20 7.87 -10.30
C ALA A 264 10.44 8.14 -11.60
N HIS A 265 9.78 9.29 -11.74
CA HIS A 265 8.89 9.57 -12.87
C HIS A 265 9.22 10.88 -13.59
N PRO A 266 8.84 11.02 -14.87
CA PRO A 266 8.93 12.28 -15.63
C PRO A 266 8.05 13.39 -15.06
N ASP A 267 8.59 14.31 -14.26
CA ASP A 267 7.97 15.50 -13.62
C ASP A 267 8.57 15.74 -12.23
N ASP A 268 8.91 14.65 -11.53
CA ASP A 268 9.53 14.64 -10.21
C ASP A 268 10.80 15.50 -10.13
N GLU A 269 11.63 15.52 -11.19
CA GLU A 269 12.87 16.29 -11.28
C GLU A 269 12.61 17.80 -11.15
N VAL A 270 11.55 18.28 -11.80
CA VAL A 270 11.18 19.70 -11.74
C VAL A 270 10.37 19.99 -10.48
N ILE A 271 9.46 19.10 -10.08
CA ILE A 271 8.69 19.20 -8.83
C ILE A 271 9.63 19.40 -7.64
N GLY A 272 10.60 18.50 -7.49
CA GLY A 272 11.50 18.43 -6.35
C GLY A 272 12.66 19.43 -6.39
N ALA A 273 13.20 19.69 -7.59
CA ALA A 273 14.48 20.40 -7.72
C ALA A 273 14.55 21.41 -8.89
N GLY A 274 13.44 21.77 -9.53
CA GLY A 274 13.45 22.64 -10.71
C GLY A 274 14.14 24.00 -10.49
N GLY A 275 13.96 24.61 -9.32
CA GLY A 275 14.62 25.86 -8.94
C GLY A 275 16.12 25.67 -8.70
N PHE A 276 16.50 24.57 -8.03
CA PHE A 276 17.90 24.18 -7.85
C PHE A 276 18.59 23.93 -9.19
N ILE A 277 17.94 23.18 -10.10
CA ILE A 277 18.45 22.87 -11.45
C ILE A 277 18.65 24.17 -12.23
N ALA A 278 17.64 25.04 -12.30
CA ALA A 278 17.74 26.32 -13.00
C ALA A 278 18.89 27.18 -12.46
N THR A 279 19.03 27.24 -11.12
CA THR A 279 20.11 27.98 -10.47
C THR A 279 21.49 27.39 -10.78
N ALA A 280 21.63 26.07 -10.74
CA ALA A 280 22.88 25.39 -11.08
C ALA A 280 23.29 25.68 -12.53
N ARG A 281 22.35 25.52 -13.48
CA ARG A 281 22.60 25.78 -14.90
C ARG A 281 22.90 27.25 -15.19
N GLY A 282 22.21 28.18 -14.54
CA GLY A 282 22.49 29.62 -14.62
C GLY A 282 23.89 30.01 -14.12
N ARG A 283 24.51 29.17 -13.29
CA ARG A 283 25.89 29.35 -12.79
C ARG A 283 26.93 28.53 -13.56
N GLY A 284 26.53 27.91 -14.68
CA GLY A 284 27.41 27.06 -15.49
C GLY A 284 27.73 25.71 -14.87
N VAL A 285 27.04 25.29 -13.80
CA VAL A 285 27.25 23.99 -13.14
C VAL A 285 26.56 22.90 -13.97
N PRO A 286 27.24 21.79 -14.34
CA PRO A 286 26.62 20.69 -15.07
C PRO A 286 25.60 19.95 -14.20
N VAL A 287 24.45 19.62 -14.81
CA VAL A 287 23.37 18.85 -14.18
C VAL A 287 23.01 17.70 -15.11
N THR A 288 23.10 16.48 -14.61
CA THR A 288 22.63 15.27 -15.27
C THR A 288 21.35 14.80 -14.60
N VAL A 289 20.36 14.36 -15.39
CA VAL A 289 19.09 13.84 -14.88
C VAL A 289 18.93 12.37 -15.30
N LEU A 290 18.62 11.51 -14.33
CA LEU A 290 18.32 10.10 -14.52
C LEU A 290 16.88 9.84 -14.09
N VAL A 291 16.02 9.49 -15.03
CA VAL A 291 14.62 9.14 -14.80
C VAL A 291 14.46 7.63 -14.91
N VAL A 292 14.00 7.00 -13.83
CA VAL A 292 13.98 5.53 -13.72
C VAL A 292 12.82 4.91 -14.48
N THR A 293 11.62 5.49 -14.41
CA THR A 293 10.43 5.03 -15.13
C THR A 293 9.99 6.03 -16.19
N ASN A 294 9.07 5.63 -17.08
CA ASN A 294 8.43 6.55 -18.01
C ASN A 294 7.07 7.06 -17.50
N GLY A 295 6.67 6.72 -16.28
CA GLY A 295 5.42 7.21 -15.69
C GLY A 295 4.14 6.74 -16.42
N ASP A 296 4.15 5.52 -16.94
CA ASP A 296 3.16 4.93 -17.85
C ASP A 296 2.04 4.12 -17.16
N SER A 297 1.74 4.41 -15.89
CA SER A 297 0.65 3.75 -15.16
C SER A 297 -0.64 4.57 -15.06
N ASN A 298 -0.62 5.84 -15.50
CA ASN A 298 -1.73 6.77 -15.32
C ASN A 298 -2.85 6.57 -16.36
N ARG A 299 -3.76 5.63 -16.05
CA ARG A 299 -4.92 5.32 -16.90
C ARG A 299 -5.81 6.51 -17.24
N LEU A 300 -5.88 7.56 -16.41
CA LEU A 300 -6.71 8.73 -16.71
C LEU A 300 -6.04 9.61 -17.76
N ALA A 301 -4.73 9.88 -17.62
CA ALA A 301 -3.99 10.64 -18.62
C ALA A 301 -3.85 9.85 -19.93
N ALA A 302 -3.53 8.55 -19.90
CA ALA A 302 -3.60 7.70 -21.09
C ALA A 302 -5.00 7.65 -21.74
N ALA A 303 -6.08 7.66 -20.95
CA ALA A 303 -7.44 7.72 -21.48
C ALA A 303 -7.73 9.03 -22.22
N VAL A 304 -7.24 10.16 -21.70
CA VAL A 304 -7.37 11.48 -22.32
C VAL A 304 -6.58 11.54 -23.62
N ILE A 305 -5.31 11.12 -23.61
CA ILE A 305 -4.44 11.08 -24.79
C ILE A 305 -5.05 10.19 -25.87
N ALA A 306 -5.46 8.98 -25.50
CA ALA A 306 -5.99 8.00 -26.45
C ALA A 306 -7.47 8.25 -26.82
N ARG A 307 -8.15 9.22 -26.20
CA ARG A 307 -9.60 9.45 -26.28
C ARG A 307 -10.41 8.16 -26.03
N LYS A 308 -9.98 7.33 -25.06
CA LYS A 308 -10.57 6.00 -24.76
C LYS A 308 -10.82 5.81 -23.26
N VAL A 309 -11.98 5.27 -22.90
CA VAL A 309 -12.41 5.08 -21.49
C VAL A 309 -11.56 4.08 -20.70
N ARG A 310 -10.92 3.12 -21.38
CA ARG A 310 -10.00 2.15 -20.76
C ARG A 310 -8.78 1.93 -21.68
N PRO A 311 -7.62 2.55 -21.37
CA PRO A 311 -6.41 2.37 -22.18
C PRO A 311 -5.89 0.94 -22.03
N GLN A 312 -5.41 0.38 -23.13
CA GLN A 312 -4.70 -0.90 -23.18
C GLN A 312 -3.19 -0.65 -23.00
N ALA A 313 -2.42 -1.73 -22.92
CA ALA A 313 -0.97 -1.67 -22.71
C ALA A 313 -0.25 -0.75 -23.71
N GLY A 314 -0.59 -0.82 -25.00
CA GLY A 314 0.02 0.03 -26.02
C GLY A 314 -0.22 1.53 -25.82
N GLN A 315 -1.40 1.94 -25.32
CA GLN A 315 -1.67 3.36 -25.06
C GLN A 315 -0.93 3.87 -23.82
N LEU A 316 -0.68 3.00 -22.84
CA LEU A 316 0.12 3.33 -21.66
C LEU A 316 1.60 3.48 -22.04
N ILE A 317 2.11 2.61 -22.91
CA ILE A 317 3.45 2.75 -23.50
C ILE A 317 3.59 4.09 -24.24
N GLU A 318 2.58 4.46 -25.04
CA GLU A 318 2.57 5.74 -25.76
C GLU A 318 2.53 6.95 -24.81
N GLU A 319 1.74 6.89 -23.73
CA GLU A 319 1.79 7.91 -22.68
C GLU A 319 3.21 8.05 -22.10
N GLY A 320 3.88 6.93 -21.82
CA GLY A 320 5.27 6.95 -21.37
C GLY A 320 6.21 7.67 -22.35
N ARG A 321 6.05 7.46 -23.67
CA ARG A 321 6.83 8.15 -24.71
C ARG A 321 6.56 9.66 -24.73
N VAL A 322 5.30 10.05 -24.61
CA VAL A 322 4.91 11.46 -24.49
C VAL A 322 5.57 12.09 -23.27
N ARG A 323 5.53 11.42 -22.11
CA ARG A 323 6.15 11.90 -20.88
C ARG A 323 7.67 12.02 -20.97
N GLN A 324 8.36 11.13 -21.67
CA GLN A 324 9.80 11.29 -21.96
C GLN A 324 10.07 12.60 -22.72
N GLN A 325 9.28 12.88 -23.76
CA GLN A 325 9.43 14.11 -24.54
C GLN A 325 9.10 15.36 -23.71
N GLU A 326 8.10 15.30 -22.84
CA GLU A 326 7.75 16.39 -21.92
C GLU A 326 8.87 16.67 -20.91
N THR A 327 9.53 15.64 -20.35
CA THR A 327 10.73 15.82 -19.53
C THR A 327 11.85 16.50 -20.31
N LEU A 328 12.12 16.07 -21.54
CA LEU A 328 13.16 16.70 -22.36
C LEU A 328 12.85 18.18 -22.63
N GLU A 329 11.60 18.52 -22.96
CA GLU A 329 11.15 19.90 -23.16
C GLU A 329 11.25 20.73 -21.86
N ALA A 330 10.84 20.16 -20.72
CA ALA A 330 10.91 20.80 -19.42
C ALA A 330 12.35 21.11 -19.01
N LEU A 331 13.23 20.11 -19.11
CA LEU A 331 14.63 20.23 -18.72
C LEU A 331 15.43 21.15 -19.64
N ALA A 332 15.10 21.19 -20.93
CA ALA A 332 15.66 22.16 -21.86
C ALA A 332 15.36 23.62 -21.43
N ARG A 333 14.15 23.89 -20.90
CA ARG A 333 13.80 25.22 -20.34
C ARG A 333 14.61 25.58 -19.11
N LEU A 334 15.09 24.59 -18.36
CA LEU A 334 15.99 24.79 -17.22
C LEU A 334 17.47 24.78 -17.62
N GLY A 335 17.77 24.70 -18.93
CA GLY A 335 19.13 24.73 -19.46
C GLY A 335 19.87 23.39 -19.40
N VAL A 336 19.18 22.27 -19.16
CA VAL A 336 19.75 20.92 -19.19
C VAL A 336 19.62 20.35 -20.62
N PRO A 337 20.72 20.05 -21.32
CA PRO A 337 20.65 19.49 -22.67
C PRO A 337 20.14 18.06 -22.65
N SER A 338 19.46 17.62 -23.73
CA SER A 338 18.94 16.26 -23.84
C SER A 338 20.01 15.17 -23.74
N SER A 339 21.26 15.48 -24.11
CA SER A 339 22.42 14.59 -23.93
C SER A 339 22.81 14.34 -22.47
N GLN A 340 22.23 15.08 -21.52
CA GLN A 340 22.42 14.90 -20.07
C GLN A 340 21.15 14.36 -19.39
N VAL A 341 20.18 13.85 -20.17
CA VAL A 341 18.94 13.26 -19.66
C VAL A 341 18.87 11.81 -20.06
N TYR A 342 18.83 10.92 -19.07
CA TYR A 342 18.82 9.48 -19.26
C TYR A 342 17.50 8.88 -18.76
N PHE A 343 16.89 8.03 -19.58
CA PHE A 343 15.72 7.25 -19.19
C PHE A 343 16.11 5.77 -19.06
N LEU A 344 15.71 5.11 -17.97
CA LEU A 344 15.92 3.66 -17.82
C LEU A 344 14.75 2.83 -18.35
N GLY A 345 13.54 3.40 -18.40
CA GLY A 345 12.35 2.73 -18.92
C GLY A 345 11.83 1.57 -18.05
N PHE A 346 12.14 1.58 -16.75
CA PHE A 346 11.64 0.58 -15.80
C PHE A 346 10.15 0.81 -15.48
N PRO A 347 9.44 -0.20 -14.96
CA PRO A 347 7.97 -0.16 -14.88
C PRO A 347 7.48 0.81 -13.79
N ASP A 348 6.61 1.73 -14.18
CA ASP A 348 5.88 2.61 -13.25
C ASP A 348 4.94 1.79 -12.33
N ARG A 349 4.93 2.17 -11.05
CA ARG A 349 4.34 1.47 -9.90
C ARG A 349 4.83 0.03 -9.73
N GLY A 350 6.01 -0.26 -10.25
CA GLY A 350 6.64 -1.57 -10.25
C GLY A 350 8.01 -1.61 -9.59
N LEU A 351 8.62 -0.46 -9.26
CA LEU A 351 10.02 -0.43 -8.84
C LEU A 351 10.28 -1.16 -7.52
N GLU A 352 9.37 -1.07 -6.54
CA GLU A 352 9.51 -1.86 -5.32
C GLU A 352 9.55 -3.37 -5.59
N ALA A 353 8.78 -3.84 -6.58
CA ALA A 353 8.76 -5.25 -6.95
C ALA A 353 10.04 -5.63 -7.69
N VAL A 354 10.51 -4.77 -8.60
CA VAL A 354 11.80 -4.93 -9.31
C VAL A 354 12.97 -4.99 -8.32
N MET A 355 13.01 -4.10 -7.33
CA MET A 355 14.06 -4.08 -6.31
C MET A 355 14.11 -5.35 -5.44
N ARG A 356 13.04 -6.17 -5.46
CA ARG A 356 12.95 -7.47 -4.78
C ARG A 356 13.06 -8.65 -5.75
N SER A 357 13.08 -8.44 -7.06
CA SER A 357 13.02 -9.51 -8.06
C SER A 357 14.41 -9.91 -8.57
N THR A 358 14.61 -11.22 -8.69
CA THR A 358 15.76 -11.83 -9.39
C THR A 358 15.42 -12.19 -10.83
N ALA A 359 14.14 -12.43 -11.13
CA ALA A 359 13.62 -12.67 -12.49
C ALA A 359 12.94 -11.41 -13.05
N PRO A 360 12.83 -11.27 -14.39
CA PRO A 360 12.19 -10.11 -15.01
C PRO A 360 10.72 -9.98 -14.58
N PHE A 361 10.42 -8.87 -13.89
CA PHE A 361 9.08 -8.49 -13.45
C PHE A 361 8.20 -8.10 -14.63
N THR A 362 6.91 -8.46 -14.61
CA THR A 362 5.95 -8.07 -15.65
C THR A 362 5.09 -6.90 -15.19
N SER A 363 5.15 -5.78 -15.90
CA SER A 363 4.31 -4.61 -15.60
C SER A 363 2.82 -4.98 -15.67
N PRO A 364 2.01 -4.68 -14.62
CA PRO A 364 0.57 -4.89 -14.69
C PRO A 364 -0.15 -3.89 -15.61
N TYR A 365 0.55 -2.83 -16.05
CA TYR A 365 0.05 -1.76 -16.90
C TYR A 365 0.42 -2.00 -18.36
N THR A 366 1.72 -2.01 -18.66
CA THR A 366 2.26 -2.09 -20.03
C THR A 366 2.53 -3.52 -20.49
N ARG A 367 2.47 -4.50 -19.60
CA ARG A 367 2.80 -5.93 -19.86
C ARG A 367 4.25 -6.19 -20.26
N LEU A 368 5.08 -5.15 -20.40
CA LEU A 368 6.50 -5.27 -20.65
C LEU A 368 7.21 -5.97 -19.48
N ARG A 369 8.32 -6.65 -19.82
CA ARG A 369 9.23 -7.31 -18.86
C ARG A 369 10.66 -6.78 -18.95
N GLN A 370 10.88 -5.83 -19.84
CA GLN A 370 12.16 -5.24 -20.17
C GLN A 370 11.92 -3.83 -20.76
N ALA A 371 12.96 -3.00 -20.78
CA ALA A 371 12.90 -1.61 -21.20
C ALA A 371 12.78 -1.48 -22.74
N ASP A 372 11.59 -1.71 -23.27
CA ASP A 372 11.28 -1.62 -24.71
C ASP A 372 10.68 -0.25 -25.06
N TYR A 373 11.45 0.81 -24.82
CA TYR A 373 11.09 2.19 -25.16
C TYR A 373 12.16 2.79 -26.08
N PRO A 374 11.81 3.77 -26.93
CA PRO A 374 12.82 4.53 -27.66
C PRO A 374 13.65 5.37 -26.66
N GLY A 375 14.93 5.61 -27.00
CA GLY A 375 15.76 6.56 -26.25
C GLY A 375 16.06 6.19 -24.79
N VAL A 376 15.70 4.99 -24.34
CA VAL A 376 16.20 4.48 -23.06
C VAL A 376 17.68 4.15 -23.18
N LEU A 377 18.36 4.25 -22.05
CA LEU A 377 19.79 4.07 -21.94
C LEU A 377 20.25 2.67 -22.40
N GLU A 378 19.44 1.63 -22.17
CA GLU A 378 19.75 0.25 -22.56
C GLU A 378 18.47 -0.46 -23.05
N PRO A 379 18.19 -0.45 -24.37
CA PRO A 379 17.04 -1.14 -24.93
C PRO A 379 17.04 -2.64 -24.60
N GLY A 380 15.90 -3.16 -24.16
CA GLY A 380 15.78 -4.57 -23.79
C GLY A 380 16.34 -4.93 -22.40
N ALA A 381 16.77 -3.95 -21.60
CA ALA A 381 17.21 -4.21 -20.23
C ALA A 381 16.09 -4.89 -19.41
N PRO A 382 16.32 -6.07 -18.80
CA PRO A 382 15.28 -6.81 -18.12
C PRO A 382 14.87 -6.13 -16.81
N TYR A 383 13.58 -6.16 -16.46
CA TYR A 383 13.04 -5.57 -15.22
C TYR A 383 13.43 -6.39 -13.98
N THR A 384 14.70 -6.29 -13.60
CA THR A 384 15.34 -6.98 -12.48
C THR A 384 16.11 -5.99 -11.62
N LYS A 385 16.30 -6.31 -10.33
CA LYS A 385 17.16 -5.50 -9.45
C LYS A 385 18.57 -5.35 -10.03
N GLN A 386 19.15 -6.43 -10.55
CA GLN A 386 20.52 -6.44 -11.06
C GLN A 386 20.70 -5.45 -12.21
N ALA A 387 19.82 -5.47 -13.21
CA ALA A 387 19.90 -4.55 -14.34
C ALA A 387 19.68 -3.10 -13.90
N LEU A 388 18.68 -2.84 -13.04
CA LEU A 388 18.39 -1.50 -12.53
C LEU A 388 19.60 -0.90 -11.80
N VAL A 389 20.20 -1.67 -10.88
CA VAL A 389 21.38 -1.23 -10.11
C VAL A 389 22.58 -1.04 -11.02
N ALA A 390 22.83 -1.95 -11.97
CA ALA A 390 23.96 -1.84 -12.89
C ALA A 390 23.87 -0.58 -13.77
N LEU A 391 22.69 -0.28 -14.32
CA LEU A 391 22.48 0.91 -15.16
C LEU A 391 22.59 2.21 -14.37
N ALA A 392 22.03 2.27 -13.15
CA ALA A 392 22.17 3.43 -12.28
C ALA A 392 23.63 3.63 -11.85
N ALA A 393 24.34 2.56 -11.49
CA ALA A 393 25.75 2.61 -11.13
C ALA A 393 26.61 3.10 -12.29
N ARG A 394 26.32 2.70 -13.53
CA ARG A 394 26.99 3.19 -14.74
C ARG A 394 26.91 4.71 -14.84
N ILE A 395 25.73 5.28 -14.67
CA ILE A 395 25.54 6.74 -14.69
C ILE A 395 26.24 7.44 -13.52
N VAL A 396 26.18 6.89 -12.31
CA VAL A 396 26.91 7.47 -11.16
C VAL A 396 28.42 7.46 -11.40
N GLN A 397 28.97 6.39 -11.98
CA GLN A 397 30.40 6.28 -12.30
C GLN A 397 30.82 7.23 -13.43
N GLU A 398 29.96 7.44 -14.41
CA GLU A 398 30.17 8.38 -15.52
C GLU A 398 30.15 9.83 -15.02
N VAL A 399 29.13 10.21 -14.25
CA VAL A 399 28.95 11.59 -13.77
C VAL A 399 29.92 11.93 -12.63
N ARG A 400 30.28 10.94 -11.80
CA ARG A 400 31.05 11.11 -10.54
C ARG A 400 30.49 12.26 -9.71
N PRO A 401 29.21 12.20 -9.30
CA PRO A 401 28.51 13.35 -8.74
C PRO A 401 29.17 13.85 -7.46
N THR A 402 29.25 15.17 -7.30
CA THR A 402 29.59 15.81 -6.02
C THR A 402 28.35 16.01 -5.15
N LEU A 403 27.17 15.89 -5.76
CA LEU A 403 25.87 15.98 -5.10
C LEU A 403 24.86 15.13 -5.87
N ILE A 404 24.07 14.33 -5.15
CA ILE A 404 22.91 13.64 -5.70
C ILE A 404 21.62 14.24 -5.13
N ILE A 405 20.70 14.60 -6.00
CA ILE A 405 19.34 15.01 -5.61
C ILE A 405 18.38 13.88 -5.96
N THR A 406 17.55 13.45 -5.02
CA THR A 406 16.62 12.34 -5.26
C THR A 406 15.40 12.40 -4.34
N HIS A 407 14.57 11.37 -4.38
CA HIS A 407 13.40 11.20 -3.54
C HIS A 407 13.76 10.89 -2.09
N ALA A 408 12.99 11.41 -1.14
CA ALA A 408 13.12 11.07 0.27
C ALA A 408 12.69 9.63 0.55
N PRO A 409 13.46 8.85 1.34
CA PRO A 409 13.10 7.46 1.65
C PRO A 409 11.83 7.33 2.50
N PHE A 410 11.37 8.44 3.10
CA PHE A 410 10.15 8.55 3.90
C PHE A 410 8.99 9.20 3.14
N ASP A 411 9.09 9.35 1.81
CA ASP A 411 7.95 9.64 0.94
C ASP A 411 6.92 8.48 0.99
N ARG A 412 5.64 8.74 0.68
CA ARG A 412 4.58 7.72 0.71
C ARG A 412 4.44 6.91 -0.59
N HIS A 413 5.13 7.28 -1.66
CA HIS A 413 5.07 6.58 -2.94
C HIS A 413 6.14 5.47 -3.04
N GLY A 414 5.71 4.26 -3.39
CA GLY A 414 6.60 3.09 -3.41
C GLY A 414 7.77 3.22 -4.38
N ASP A 415 7.55 3.80 -5.55
CA ASP A 415 8.63 4.02 -6.52
C ASP A 415 9.62 5.09 -6.05
N HIS A 416 9.16 6.11 -5.30
CA HIS A 416 10.05 7.12 -4.70
C HIS A 416 10.97 6.48 -3.68
N GLN A 417 10.41 5.62 -2.81
CA GLN A 417 11.16 4.83 -1.84
C GLN A 417 12.15 3.87 -2.53
N ALA A 418 11.75 3.25 -3.64
CA ALA A 418 12.60 2.35 -4.40
C ALA A 418 13.78 3.09 -5.04
N VAL A 419 13.56 4.29 -5.60
CA VAL A 419 14.63 5.13 -6.15
C VAL A 419 15.55 5.65 -5.05
N ALA A 420 15.02 6.05 -3.88
CA ALA A 420 15.84 6.41 -2.73
C ALA A 420 16.77 5.25 -2.32
N SER A 421 16.24 4.03 -2.23
CA SER A 421 17.03 2.83 -1.94
C SER A 421 18.05 2.48 -3.04
N LEU A 422 17.71 2.73 -4.31
CA LEU A 422 18.62 2.57 -5.44
C LEU A 422 19.80 3.53 -5.32
N VAL A 423 19.54 4.82 -5.08
CA VAL A 423 20.58 5.84 -4.89
C VAL A 423 21.47 5.46 -3.69
N ASP A 424 20.88 5.04 -2.56
CA ASP A 424 21.64 4.58 -1.40
C ASP A 424 22.61 3.43 -1.73
N THR A 425 22.23 2.58 -2.70
CA THR A 425 23.06 1.46 -3.16
C THR A 425 24.23 1.92 -4.04
N VAL A 426 24.05 2.98 -4.85
CA VAL A 426 25.01 3.35 -5.92
C VAL A 426 25.75 4.66 -5.67
N ARG A 427 25.34 5.51 -4.73
CA ARG A 427 25.82 6.90 -4.55
C ARG A 427 27.30 7.05 -4.19
N GLY A 428 27.95 5.99 -3.67
CA GLY A 428 29.29 6.09 -3.09
C GLY A 428 29.31 7.09 -1.92
N ALA A 429 30.27 8.03 -1.94
CA ALA A 429 30.42 9.06 -0.91
C ALA A 429 29.68 10.38 -1.23
N ALA A 430 28.90 10.44 -2.31
CA ALA A 430 28.20 11.67 -2.68
C ALA A 430 27.10 11.98 -1.64
N PRO A 431 27.05 13.21 -1.10
CA PRO A 431 25.94 13.63 -0.24
C PRO A 431 24.62 13.60 -1.00
N VAL A 432 23.54 13.29 -0.28
CA VAL A 432 22.19 13.18 -0.87
C VAL A 432 21.29 14.29 -0.35
N TYR A 433 20.66 15.00 -1.28
CA TYR A 433 19.61 15.97 -1.02
C TYR A 433 18.28 15.35 -1.44
N ALA A 434 17.48 14.94 -0.47
CA ALA A 434 16.27 14.19 -0.72
C ALA A 434 15.02 15.06 -0.59
N PHE A 435 14.23 15.19 -1.65
CA PHE A 435 13.00 15.98 -1.65
C PHE A 435 11.77 15.10 -1.39
N LEU A 436 10.69 15.73 -0.93
CA LEU A 436 9.39 15.09 -0.73
C LEU A 436 8.41 15.50 -1.82
N VAL A 437 7.60 14.54 -2.27
CA VAL A 437 6.43 14.82 -3.11
C VAL A 437 5.14 14.48 -2.36
N HIS A 438 5.11 13.34 -1.67
CA HIS A 438 3.93 12.84 -0.99
C HIS A 438 4.15 12.62 0.52
N ALA A 439 3.54 13.47 1.33
CA ALA A 439 3.39 13.26 2.78
C ALA A 439 2.01 13.72 3.27
N PRO A 440 1.56 13.31 4.46
CA PRO A 440 0.28 13.77 5.00
C PRO A 440 0.24 15.31 5.04
N ALA A 441 -0.79 15.91 4.44
CA ALA A 441 -0.96 17.37 4.36
C ALA A 441 0.21 18.13 3.68
N PHE A 442 0.94 17.46 2.78
CA PHE A 442 2.02 18.05 2.00
C PHE A 442 1.87 17.68 0.52
N PRO A 443 2.15 18.60 -0.42
CA PRO A 443 2.41 20.03 -0.19
C PRO A 443 1.13 20.77 0.24
N ARG A 444 1.30 21.91 0.91
CA ARG A 444 0.20 22.79 1.31
C ARG A 444 0.51 24.26 1.00
N PRO A 445 -0.46 25.04 0.49
CA PRO A 445 -1.78 24.57 0.03
C PRO A 445 -1.67 23.76 -1.27
N LEU A 446 -2.62 22.87 -1.58
CA LEU A 446 -2.61 22.06 -2.82
C LEU A 446 -3.13 22.86 -4.02
N ARG A 447 -2.45 23.97 -4.33
CA ARG A 447 -2.72 24.89 -5.44
C ARG A 447 -1.50 25.77 -5.71
N LEU A 448 -1.56 26.56 -6.77
CA LEU A 448 -0.58 27.62 -7.01
C LEU A 448 -0.56 28.63 -5.84
N ALA A 449 0.61 28.85 -5.25
CA ALA A 449 0.82 29.81 -4.18
C ALA A 449 2.27 30.33 -4.22
N ARG A 450 2.59 31.16 -5.22
CA ARG A 450 3.94 31.68 -5.49
C ARG A 450 4.60 32.41 -4.33
N ARG A 451 3.81 33.02 -3.45
CA ARG A 451 4.31 33.81 -2.31
C ARG A 451 4.55 32.99 -1.05
N ASP A 452 4.23 31.70 -1.10
CA ASP A 452 4.33 30.80 0.02
C ASP A 452 5.60 29.95 -0.06
N PRO A 453 6.26 29.69 1.07
CA PRO A 453 7.32 28.70 1.13
C PRO A 453 6.79 27.28 1.31
N LEU A 454 7.56 26.27 0.93
CA LEU A 454 7.40 24.92 1.46
C LEU A 454 7.89 24.86 2.91
N THR A 455 7.12 24.19 3.76
CA THR A 455 7.46 23.94 5.17
C THR A 455 7.62 22.45 5.44
N VAL A 456 8.47 22.11 6.40
CA VAL A 456 8.63 20.73 6.87
C VAL A 456 7.28 20.20 7.35
N PRO A 457 6.83 19.01 6.92
CA PRO A 457 5.59 18.43 7.42
C PRO A 457 5.70 18.14 8.92
N VAL A 458 4.87 18.81 9.74
CA VAL A 458 4.94 18.77 11.22
C VAL A 458 4.75 17.34 11.79
N THR A 459 4.06 16.46 11.07
CA THR A 459 3.78 15.08 11.49
C THR A 459 4.83 14.08 11.04
N LEU A 460 5.83 14.51 10.27
CA LEU A 460 6.81 13.62 9.66
C LEU A 460 8.09 13.58 10.51
N ALA A 461 8.17 12.57 11.36
CA ALA A 461 9.42 12.21 12.02
C ALA A 461 10.39 11.60 11.01
N ILE A 462 11.62 12.12 10.97
CA ILE A 462 12.71 11.60 10.13
C ILE A 462 13.83 11.07 11.04
N ASP A 463 14.62 10.14 10.52
CA ASP A 463 15.79 9.61 11.22
C ASP A 463 16.80 10.75 11.48
N PRO A 464 17.42 10.84 12.69
CA PRO A 464 18.38 11.90 13.03
C PRO A 464 19.57 12.04 12.08
N ALA A 465 19.89 11.01 11.29
CA ALA A 465 20.90 11.07 10.24
C ALA A 465 20.52 12.03 9.09
N TRP A 466 19.25 12.41 8.99
CA TRP A 466 18.74 13.35 8.00
C TRP A 466 18.50 14.72 8.63
N ARG A 467 18.91 15.77 7.91
CA ARG A 467 18.70 17.17 8.34
C ARG A 467 17.98 17.96 7.27
N TRP A 468 16.89 18.63 7.65
CA TRP A 468 16.18 19.54 6.74
C TRP A 468 17.03 20.76 6.41
N VAL A 469 17.05 21.10 5.12
CA VAL A 469 17.58 22.35 4.57
C VAL A 469 16.59 22.94 3.58
N ARG A 470 16.65 24.26 3.42
CA ARG A 470 15.80 25.05 2.54
C ARG A 470 16.65 25.66 1.43
N PHE A 471 16.28 25.40 0.18
CA PHE A 471 16.90 26.07 -0.95
C PHE A 471 16.01 27.21 -1.43
N ASP A 472 16.51 28.44 -1.33
CA ASP A 472 15.75 29.62 -1.76
C ASP A 472 15.78 29.79 -3.26
N VAL A 473 14.59 29.93 -3.85
CA VAL A 473 14.42 30.03 -5.29
C VAL A 473 14.22 31.49 -5.64
N ALA A 474 15.15 32.04 -6.42
CA ALA A 474 15.03 33.41 -6.94
C ALA A 474 13.80 33.55 -7.86
N PRO A 475 13.15 34.72 -7.94
CA PRO A 475 11.94 34.90 -8.75
C PRO A 475 12.09 34.46 -10.21
N GLU A 476 13.26 34.70 -10.82
CA GLU A 476 13.57 34.31 -12.19
C GLU A 476 13.58 32.77 -12.34
N MET A 477 14.14 32.10 -11.33
CA MET A 477 14.22 30.62 -11.28
C MET A 477 12.87 29.99 -10.93
N GLU A 478 12.02 30.68 -10.15
CA GLU A 478 10.64 30.26 -9.92
C GLU A 478 9.84 30.27 -11.23
N GLN A 479 10.01 31.33 -12.03
CA GLN A 479 9.36 31.44 -13.33
C GLN A 479 9.85 30.35 -14.29
N ALA A 480 11.17 30.13 -14.36
CA ALA A 480 11.74 29.03 -15.16
C ALA A 480 11.20 27.66 -14.72
N LYS A 481 11.13 27.40 -13.40
CA LYS A 481 10.53 26.18 -12.83
C LYS A 481 9.07 26.01 -13.25
N GLN A 482 8.28 27.08 -13.21
CA GLN A 482 6.90 27.02 -13.66
C GLN A 482 6.79 26.70 -15.15
N ASP A 483 7.59 27.35 -16.01
CA ASP A 483 7.54 27.13 -17.45
C ASP A 483 7.98 25.70 -17.80
N ALA A 484 8.91 25.13 -17.04
CA ALA A 484 9.27 23.72 -17.11
C ALA A 484 8.10 22.81 -16.66
N LEU A 485 7.43 23.09 -15.54
CA LEU A 485 6.23 22.33 -15.12
C LEU A 485 5.08 22.42 -16.14
N ASN A 486 4.97 23.54 -16.87
CA ASN A 486 4.00 23.71 -17.94
C ASN A 486 4.29 22.86 -19.19
N ALA A 487 5.49 22.25 -19.30
CA ALA A 487 5.81 21.30 -20.36
C ALA A 487 5.05 19.97 -20.24
N TYR A 488 4.70 19.54 -19.02
CA TYR A 488 4.04 18.26 -18.77
C TYR A 488 2.53 18.32 -19.08
N ARG A 489 2.19 18.63 -20.34
CA ARG A 489 0.81 18.85 -20.81
C ARG A 489 -0.08 17.64 -20.54
N SER A 490 0.47 16.43 -20.71
CA SER A 490 -0.19 15.16 -20.40
C SER A 490 -0.65 15.11 -18.93
N GLN A 491 0.21 15.52 -18.01
CA GLN A 491 -0.09 15.54 -16.58
C GLN A 491 -1.05 16.68 -16.22
N LEU A 492 -0.86 17.86 -16.80
CA LEU A 492 -1.73 19.02 -16.60
C LEU A 492 -3.16 18.83 -17.15
N SER A 493 -3.37 17.85 -18.03
CA SER A 493 -4.70 17.46 -18.49
C SER A 493 -5.56 16.82 -17.39
N THR A 494 -4.91 16.27 -16.35
CA THR A 494 -5.59 15.67 -15.19
C THR A 494 -5.79 16.71 -14.08
N PRO A 495 -7.03 16.98 -13.63
CA PRO A 495 -7.31 18.05 -12.66
C PRO A 495 -6.50 17.97 -11.36
N TYR A 496 -6.38 16.78 -10.78
CA TYR A 496 -5.59 16.58 -9.55
C TYR A 496 -4.10 16.85 -9.76
N LEU A 497 -3.52 16.34 -10.85
CA LEU A 497 -2.10 16.52 -11.14
C LEU A 497 -1.77 17.97 -11.46
N ARG A 498 -2.66 18.69 -12.15
CA ARG A 498 -2.53 20.14 -12.34
C ARG A 498 -2.39 20.89 -11.00
N LEU A 499 -3.23 20.55 -10.02
CA LEU A 499 -3.15 21.15 -8.68
C LEU A 499 -1.87 20.75 -7.95
N LEU A 500 -1.46 19.47 -8.06
CA LEU A 500 -0.23 18.96 -7.47
C LEU A 500 1.00 19.66 -8.04
N LEU A 501 1.21 19.65 -9.36
CA LEU A 501 2.36 20.31 -9.99
C LEU A 501 2.42 21.81 -9.62
N ALA A 502 1.29 22.51 -9.69
CA ALA A 502 1.21 23.92 -9.32
C ALA A 502 1.53 24.20 -7.84
N SER A 503 1.33 23.21 -6.96
CA SER A 503 1.62 23.34 -5.53
C SER A 503 3.10 23.28 -5.16
N PHE A 504 3.98 22.96 -6.12
CA PHE A 504 5.44 23.02 -5.94
C PHE A 504 6.08 24.28 -6.52
N ILE A 505 5.29 25.19 -7.09
CA ILE A 505 5.75 26.53 -7.47
C ILE A 505 5.68 27.42 -6.21
N ARG A 506 6.84 27.60 -5.58
CA ARG A 506 7.01 28.16 -4.23
C ARG A 506 8.30 28.96 -4.15
N THR A 507 8.42 29.80 -3.12
CA THR A 507 9.62 30.63 -2.89
C THR A 507 10.88 29.83 -2.50
N ASN A 508 10.72 28.55 -2.18
CA ASN A 508 11.82 27.65 -1.84
C ASN A 508 11.53 26.20 -2.24
N GLU A 509 12.60 25.43 -2.31
CA GLU A 509 12.58 23.97 -2.31
C GLU A 509 13.04 23.46 -0.94
N LEU A 510 12.66 22.23 -0.60
CA LEU A 510 12.92 21.63 0.70
C LEU A 510 13.59 20.28 0.50
N PHE A 511 14.77 20.11 1.10
CA PHE A 511 15.55 18.89 1.03
C PHE A 511 15.86 18.38 2.43
N ALA A 512 15.81 17.07 2.63
CA ALA A 512 16.46 16.41 3.74
C ALA A 512 17.83 15.93 3.27
N VAL A 513 18.88 16.36 3.95
CA VAL A 513 20.26 16.06 3.57
C VAL A 513 20.78 14.91 4.42
N ARG A 514 21.47 13.97 3.79
CA ARG A 514 22.30 12.96 4.44
C ARG A 514 23.69 12.97 3.84
N GLU A 515 24.67 13.34 4.65
CA GLU A 515 26.08 13.25 4.32
C GLU A 515 26.50 11.77 4.09
N PRO A 516 27.65 11.51 3.46
CA PRO A 516 28.19 10.17 3.22
C PRO A 516 28.07 9.20 4.40
#